data_AF-A0A2H1VQ87-F1
#
_entry.id   AF-A0A2H1VQ87-F1
#
_cell.length_a   1.000
_cell.length_b   1.000
_cell.length_c   1.000
_cell.angle_alpha   90.00
_cell.angle_beta   90.00
_cell.angle_gamma   90.00
#
_symmetry.space_group_name_H-M   'P 1'
#
loop_
_entity.id
_entity.type
_entity.pdbx_description
1 polymer ?
#
loop_
_entity_poly.entity_id
_entity_poly.type
_entity_poly.pdbx_seq_one_letter_code
_entity_poly.pdbx_strand_id
1 'polypeptide(L)'
;PDVLEKIDYYLPRIQEEASKVVGSSLVHLSSDCACSECNLGNLICDAFLHSVIPRAGNNSWNYAHFCVINQGGIRMHIDEGEITLESLLLSTPFENRVEVFDLKGEHIMEMLEYAVANEPYAGARMLQVSGLRASFDGSRPRNARVIKATVRCIECDVPRYEPLRPDKYYKVLSQSFLGNGGDGIRAVFDGARPLGNRVVDVTIRCIECDIPRYEPLSTEKYYKVASTNFIGNGGGDYTMVSNNRKNVEDVGMDYEIIKKYLEQYAPVYAERDGRMQISNPCIV
;
A
#
# COMPACT_ATOMS: atom_id res chain seq x y z
N PRO A 1 31.01 -14.69 -19.28
CA PRO A 1 32.19 -13.86 -18.94
C PRO A 1 31.84 -12.39 -18.73
N ASP A 2 31.11 -11.75 -19.66
CA ASP A 2 30.76 -10.31 -19.61
C ASP A 2 29.80 -9.92 -18.45
N VAL A 3 28.88 -10.81 -18.04
CA VAL A 3 27.92 -10.50 -16.96
C VAL A 3 28.58 -10.49 -15.58
N LEU A 4 29.49 -11.43 -15.29
CA LEU A 4 30.18 -11.51 -14.00
C LEU A 4 31.08 -10.29 -13.79
N GLU A 5 31.82 -9.89 -14.82
CA GLU A 5 32.67 -8.69 -14.77
C GLU A 5 31.86 -7.40 -14.53
N LYS A 6 30.67 -7.31 -15.13
CA LYS A 6 29.73 -6.21 -14.85
C LYS A 6 29.21 -6.25 -13.41
N ILE A 7 28.85 -7.43 -12.89
CA ILE A 7 28.44 -7.58 -11.48
C ILE A 7 29.57 -7.10 -10.57
N ASP A 8 30.79 -7.61 -10.75
CA ASP A 8 31.94 -7.26 -9.92
C ASP A 8 32.29 -5.75 -9.98
N TYR A 9 32.04 -5.10 -11.13
CA TYR A 9 32.20 -3.66 -11.28
C TYR A 9 31.15 -2.83 -10.51
N TYR A 10 29.88 -3.22 -10.56
CA TYR A 10 28.79 -2.45 -9.94
C TYR A 10 28.57 -2.80 -8.46
N LEU A 11 28.87 -4.04 -8.05
CA LEU A 11 28.59 -4.56 -6.72
C LEU A 11 29.14 -3.69 -5.59
N PRO A 12 30.39 -3.17 -5.63
CA PRO A 12 30.91 -2.31 -4.56
C PRO A 12 30.11 -1.02 -4.39
N ARG A 13 29.66 -0.41 -5.50
CA ARG A 13 28.85 0.83 -5.46
C ARG A 13 27.45 0.56 -4.94
N ILE A 14 26.86 -0.58 -5.30
CA ILE A 14 25.56 -1.01 -4.78
C ILE A 14 25.66 -1.27 -3.27
N GLN A 15 26.70 -1.99 -2.83
CA GLN A 15 26.94 -2.28 -1.41
C GLN A 15 27.16 -1.01 -0.60
N GLU A 16 27.91 -0.04 -1.13
CA GLU A 16 28.12 1.26 -0.49
C GLU A 16 26.79 2.00 -0.28
N GLU A 17 25.93 2.07 -1.30
CA GLU A 17 24.62 2.70 -1.18
C GLU A 17 23.68 1.95 -0.24
N ALA A 18 23.64 0.62 -0.36
CA ALA A 18 22.78 -0.25 0.43
C ALA A 18 23.13 -0.20 1.93
N SER A 19 24.42 -0.03 2.27
CA SER A 19 24.91 0.04 3.65
C SER A 19 24.67 1.39 4.32
N LYS A 20 24.17 2.41 3.60
CA LYS A 20 23.91 3.73 4.19
C LYS A 20 22.83 3.62 5.26
N VAL A 21 23.14 4.09 6.46
CA VAL A 21 22.18 4.22 7.56
C VAL A 21 21.18 5.32 7.22
N VAL A 22 19.90 4.98 7.25
CA VAL A 22 18.77 5.89 6.98
C VAL A 22 17.99 6.25 8.24
N GLY A 23 18.36 5.69 9.39
CA GLY A 23 17.77 5.97 10.69
C GLY A 23 18.10 4.88 11.70
N SER A 24 17.38 4.84 12.80
CA SER A 24 17.51 3.79 13.81
C SER A 24 16.18 3.50 14.50
N SER A 25 16.02 2.30 15.04
CA SER A 25 14.88 1.88 15.85
C SER A 25 15.35 1.44 17.25
N LEU A 26 14.60 1.82 18.28
CA LEU A 26 14.78 1.37 19.67
C LEU A 26 14.08 0.05 19.96
N VAL A 27 13.37 -0.51 18.98
CA VAL A 27 12.62 -1.77 19.10
C VAL A 27 12.76 -2.59 17.82
N HIS A 28 12.61 -3.90 17.93
CA HIS A 28 12.47 -4.76 16.76
C HIS A 28 11.17 -4.44 16.00
N LEU A 29 11.27 -4.23 14.69
CA LEU A 29 10.14 -3.94 13.80
C LEU A 29 9.69 -5.24 13.12
N SER A 30 8.65 -5.85 13.68
CA SER A 30 8.13 -7.14 13.23
C SER A 30 7.24 -7.00 11.99
N SER A 31 7.46 -7.87 10.99
CA SER A 31 6.59 -8.04 9.82
C SER A 31 5.50 -9.11 10.00
N ASP A 32 5.18 -9.50 11.24
CA ASP A 32 4.14 -10.48 11.57
C ASP A 32 2.73 -9.87 11.44
N CYS A 33 2.41 -9.45 10.22
CA CYS A 33 1.24 -8.64 9.89
C CYS A 33 0.05 -9.47 9.38
N ALA A 34 0.16 -10.80 9.36
CA ALA A 34 -0.79 -11.69 8.70
C ALA A 34 -2.10 -11.87 9.48
N CYS A 35 -2.02 -12.07 10.79
CA CYS A 35 -3.19 -12.35 11.62
C CYS A 35 -3.36 -11.37 12.79
N SER A 36 -2.58 -10.29 12.79
CA SER A 36 -2.54 -9.29 13.85
C SER A 36 -2.01 -7.95 13.36
N GLU A 37 -2.14 -6.94 14.22
CA GLU A 37 -1.36 -5.71 14.13
C GLU A 37 0.15 -6.03 14.21
N CYS A 38 0.94 -5.40 13.35
CA CYS A 38 2.40 -5.44 13.41
C CYS A 38 2.96 -4.02 13.49
N ASN A 39 4.03 -3.83 14.25
CA ASN A 39 4.57 -2.49 14.48
C ASN A 39 5.34 -1.94 13.28
N LEU A 40 5.92 -2.78 12.42
CA LEU A 40 6.48 -2.31 11.15
C LEU A 40 5.38 -1.74 10.23
N GLY A 41 4.21 -2.38 10.19
CA GLY A 41 3.06 -1.87 9.44
C GLY A 41 2.55 -0.54 9.98
N ASN A 42 2.55 -0.38 11.31
CA ASN A 42 2.24 0.89 11.96
C ASN A 42 3.22 1.99 11.55
N LEU A 43 4.53 1.72 11.64
CA LEU A 43 5.59 2.66 11.25
C LEU A 43 5.42 3.13 9.80
N ILE A 44 5.21 2.20 8.86
CA ILE A 44 5.06 2.52 7.45
C ILE A 44 3.83 3.41 7.22
N CYS A 45 2.68 3.05 7.79
CA CYS A 45 1.47 3.84 7.59
C CYS A 45 1.53 5.22 8.30
N ASP A 46 2.23 5.32 9.43
CA ASP A 46 2.49 6.58 10.11
C ASP A 46 3.40 7.48 9.26
N ALA A 47 4.46 6.92 8.67
CA ALA A 47 5.34 7.61 7.72
C ALA A 47 4.59 8.12 6.49
N PHE A 48 3.70 7.29 5.94
CA PHE A 48 2.86 7.67 4.80
C PHE A 48 1.94 8.84 5.15
N LEU A 49 1.16 8.74 6.24
CA LEU A 49 0.28 9.83 6.67
C LEU A 49 1.04 11.11 6.98
N HIS A 50 2.25 11.00 7.54
CA HIS A 50 3.10 12.15 7.79
C HIS A 50 3.50 12.86 6.48
N SER A 51 3.81 12.10 5.43
CA SER A 51 4.26 12.65 4.14
C SER A 51 3.24 13.53 3.43
N VAL A 52 1.94 13.36 3.73
CA VAL A 52 0.85 14.13 3.11
C VAL A 52 0.34 15.28 3.99
N ILE A 53 0.86 15.46 5.21
CA ILE A 53 0.51 16.63 6.07
C ILE A 53 0.73 17.97 5.35
N PRO A 54 1.83 18.22 4.62
CA PRO A 54 2.04 19.49 3.92
C PRO A 54 1.01 19.78 2.82
N ARG A 55 0.23 18.78 2.40
CA ARG A 55 -0.87 18.93 1.42
C ARG A 55 -2.19 19.31 2.07
N ALA A 56 -2.26 19.37 3.40
CA ALA A 56 -3.47 19.73 4.12
C ALA A 56 -3.89 21.18 3.80
N GLY A 57 -5.19 21.41 3.68
CA GLY A 57 -5.78 22.72 3.42
C GLY A 57 -7.21 22.80 3.97
N ASN A 58 -7.83 23.98 3.87
CA ASN A 58 -9.26 24.19 4.19
C ASN A 58 -9.69 23.62 5.56
N ASN A 59 -9.04 24.06 6.65
CA ASN A 59 -9.34 23.67 8.03
C ASN A 59 -9.11 22.18 8.36
N SER A 60 -8.34 21.45 7.53
CA SER A 60 -7.87 20.11 7.86
C SER A 60 -6.44 20.12 8.37
N TRP A 61 -6.12 19.35 9.43
CA TRP A 61 -4.74 19.21 9.93
C TRP A 61 -3.94 18.13 9.18
N ASN A 62 -4.59 17.30 8.36
CA ASN A 62 -3.97 16.33 7.47
C ASN A 62 -4.74 16.28 6.13
N TYR A 63 -4.08 15.85 5.06
CA TYR A 63 -4.68 15.67 3.74
C TYR A 63 -5.44 14.34 3.61
N ALA A 64 -5.03 13.30 4.33
CA ALA A 64 -5.70 11.99 4.33
C ALA A 64 -6.21 11.62 5.73
N HIS A 65 -7.34 10.91 5.77
CA HIS A 65 -7.96 10.48 7.02
C HIS A 65 -7.22 9.30 7.66
N PHE A 66 -6.80 8.33 6.83
CA PHE A 66 -6.11 7.14 7.30
C PHE A 66 -5.26 6.51 6.19
N CYS A 67 -4.24 5.75 6.60
CA CYS A 67 -3.44 4.90 5.73
C CYS A 67 -3.87 3.44 5.85
N VAL A 68 -3.79 2.70 4.75
CA VAL A 68 -3.84 1.23 4.74
C VAL A 68 -2.71 0.66 3.88
N ILE A 69 -2.13 -0.46 4.31
CA ILE A 69 -1.22 -1.30 3.52
C ILE A 69 -1.54 -2.77 3.81
N ASN A 70 -1.41 -3.67 2.84
CA ASN A 70 -1.63 -5.09 3.10
C ASN A 70 -0.34 -5.76 3.56
N GLN A 71 -0.47 -6.85 4.32
CA GLN A 71 0.66 -7.68 4.74
C GLN A 71 1.57 -8.05 3.57
N GLY A 72 1.01 -8.31 2.39
CA GLY A 72 1.78 -8.63 1.20
C GLY A 72 2.84 -7.58 0.82
N GLY A 73 2.64 -6.31 1.17
CA GLY A 73 3.59 -5.22 0.94
C GLY A 73 4.73 -5.13 1.96
N ILE A 74 4.68 -5.90 3.05
CA ILE A 74 5.67 -5.93 4.14
C ILE A 74 6.32 -7.32 4.16
N ARG A 75 7.62 -7.39 3.91
CA ARG A 75 8.29 -8.65 3.53
C ARG A 75 9.28 -9.20 4.54
N MET A 76 9.92 -8.32 5.31
CA MET A 76 10.98 -8.71 6.23
C MET A 76 10.94 -7.83 7.47
N HIS A 77 11.31 -8.44 8.59
CA HIS A 77 11.55 -7.73 9.84
C HIS A 77 12.73 -6.76 9.70
N ILE A 78 12.76 -5.74 10.55
CA ILE A 78 13.95 -4.90 10.72
C ILE A 78 14.36 -5.00 12.19
N ASP A 79 15.61 -5.36 12.42
CA ASP A 79 16.15 -5.49 13.77
C ASP A 79 16.27 -4.14 14.48
N GLU A 80 16.30 -4.19 15.79
CA GLU A 80 16.60 -3.01 16.62
C GLU A 80 18.02 -2.50 16.32
N GLY A 81 18.20 -1.17 16.37
CA GLY A 81 19.47 -0.52 16.09
C GLY A 81 19.44 0.28 14.79
N GLU A 82 20.57 0.33 14.08
CA GLU A 82 20.70 1.07 12.83
C GLU A 82 19.85 0.43 11.71
N ILE A 83 19.12 1.27 10.99
CA ILE A 83 18.34 0.85 9.82
C ILE A 83 19.12 1.29 8.59
N THR A 84 19.54 0.34 7.77
CA THR A 84 20.19 0.62 6.48
C THR A 84 19.19 0.74 5.34
N LEU A 85 19.60 1.33 4.23
CA LEU A 85 18.82 1.35 3.00
C LEU A 85 18.51 -0.08 2.52
N GLU A 86 19.45 -1.01 2.67
CA GLU A 86 19.24 -2.43 2.39
C GLU A 86 18.08 -3.01 3.19
N SER A 87 18.11 -2.88 4.53
CA SER A 87 17.04 -3.41 5.38
C SER A 87 15.69 -2.82 5.02
N LEU A 88 15.65 -1.52 4.69
CA LEU A 88 14.42 -0.87 4.25
C LEU A 88 13.91 -1.45 2.91
N LEU A 89 14.77 -1.56 1.90
CA LEU A 89 14.40 -2.10 0.58
C LEU A 89 13.97 -3.57 0.67
N LEU A 90 14.64 -4.38 1.49
CA LEU A 90 14.24 -5.77 1.73
C LEU A 90 12.88 -5.87 2.44
N SER A 91 12.56 -4.92 3.31
CA SER A 91 11.28 -4.87 4.03
C SER A 91 10.11 -4.45 3.12
N THR A 92 10.32 -3.52 2.19
CA THR A 92 9.31 -3.00 1.24
C THR A 92 9.85 -2.97 -0.21
N PRO A 93 9.99 -4.14 -0.88
CA PRO A 93 10.80 -4.27 -2.11
C PRO A 93 10.08 -3.93 -3.41
N PHE A 94 8.80 -3.56 -3.37
CA PHE A 94 7.99 -3.46 -4.58
C PHE A 94 8.00 -2.09 -5.24
N GLU A 95 8.69 -1.11 -4.64
CA GLU A 95 8.80 0.24 -5.21
C GLU A 95 7.40 0.80 -5.56
N ASN A 96 6.43 0.58 -4.68
CA ASN A 96 5.06 1.01 -4.95
C ASN A 96 4.98 2.53 -4.85
N ARG A 97 4.18 3.15 -5.72
CA ARG A 97 3.73 4.52 -5.51
C ARG A 97 2.73 4.57 -4.38
N VAL A 98 2.81 5.61 -3.56
CA VAL A 98 1.79 5.93 -2.54
C VAL A 98 0.77 6.89 -3.14
N GLU A 99 -0.52 6.65 -2.92
CA GLU A 99 -1.62 7.40 -3.55
C GLU A 99 -2.70 7.75 -2.52
N VAL A 100 -3.37 8.88 -2.73
CA VAL A 100 -4.56 9.29 -1.95
C VAL A 100 -5.78 9.21 -2.84
N PHE A 101 -6.84 8.56 -2.37
CA PHE A 101 -8.13 8.48 -3.06
C PHE A 101 -9.29 8.65 -2.09
N ASP A 102 -10.44 9.09 -2.60
CA ASP A 102 -11.67 9.18 -1.82
C ASP A 102 -12.41 7.83 -1.85
N LEU A 103 -12.77 7.30 -0.68
CA LEU A 103 -13.55 6.07 -0.54
C LEU A 103 -14.73 6.30 0.40
N LYS A 104 -15.92 5.86 -0.03
CA LYS A 104 -17.14 5.97 0.76
C LYS A 104 -17.12 4.97 1.93
N GLY A 105 -17.69 5.35 3.06
CA GLY A 105 -17.63 4.57 4.30
C GLY A 105 -18.14 3.14 4.21
N GLU A 106 -19.17 2.89 3.40
CA GLU A 106 -19.66 1.53 3.15
C GLU A 106 -18.60 0.65 2.49
N HIS A 107 -17.85 1.17 1.52
CA HIS A 107 -16.75 0.45 0.87
C HIS A 107 -15.52 0.29 1.76
N ILE A 108 -15.31 1.21 2.71
CA ILE A 108 -14.30 1.02 3.75
C ILE A 108 -14.68 -0.17 4.64
N MET A 109 -15.97 -0.36 4.92
CA MET A 109 -16.42 -1.54 5.65
C MET A 109 -16.20 -2.82 4.85
N GLU A 110 -16.55 -2.83 3.57
CA GLU A 110 -16.29 -3.96 2.67
C GLU A 110 -14.79 -4.29 2.58
N MET A 111 -13.93 -3.27 2.52
CA MET A 111 -12.48 -3.43 2.52
C MET A 111 -11.97 -4.07 3.80
N LEU A 112 -12.49 -3.65 4.97
CA LEU A 112 -12.12 -4.22 6.26
C LEU A 112 -12.62 -5.66 6.42
N GLU A 113 -13.83 -5.97 5.96
CA GLU A 113 -14.34 -7.35 5.91
C GLU A 113 -13.49 -8.23 4.99
N TYR A 114 -13.08 -7.70 3.83
CA TYR A 114 -12.21 -8.40 2.90
C TYR A 114 -10.82 -8.67 3.49
N ALA A 115 -10.27 -7.72 4.26
CA ALA A 115 -8.97 -7.85 4.92
C ALA A 115 -8.91 -9.04 5.89
N VAL A 116 -10.04 -9.38 6.50
CA VAL A 116 -10.16 -10.49 7.46
C VAL A 116 -10.90 -11.71 6.89
N ALA A 117 -11.20 -11.74 5.60
CA ALA A 117 -11.91 -12.84 4.91
C ALA A 117 -10.98 -14.03 4.57
N ASN A 118 -10.22 -14.49 5.56
CA ASN A 118 -9.05 -15.38 5.45
C ASN A 118 -9.35 -16.86 5.19
N GLU A 119 -10.01 -17.19 4.07
CA GLU A 119 -10.17 -18.57 3.59
C GLU A 119 -9.90 -18.70 2.08
N PRO A 120 -9.12 -19.70 1.62
CA PRO A 120 -8.35 -20.67 2.41
C PRO A 120 -6.97 -20.15 2.89
N TYR A 121 -6.52 -18.98 2.43
CA TYR A 121 -5.18 -18.44 2.73
C TYR A 121 -5.23 -17.43 3.88
N ALA A 122 -4.74 -17.83 5.05
CA ALA A 122 -4.67 -16.98 6.22
C ALA A 122 -3.80 -15.74 5.98
N GLY A 123 -4.31 -14.56 6.34
CA GLY A 123 -3.55 -13.33 6.48
C GLY A 123 -3.01 -12.64 5.23
N ALA A 124 -3.14 -13.24 4.04
CA ALA A 124 -2.66 -12.65 2.78
C ALA A 124 -3.29 -11.27 2.47
N ARG A 125 -4.47 -11.00 3.02
CA ARG A 125 -5.26 -9.77 2.80
C ARG A 125 -5.22 -8.81 3.98
N MET A 126 -4.59 -9.20 5.09
CA MET A 126 -4.64 -8.41 6.31
C MET A 126 -4.08 -7.02 6.08
N LEU A 127 -4.83 -6.00 6.52
CA LEU A 127 -4.44 -4.62 6.40
C LEU A 127 -3.77 -4.15 7.69
N GLN A 128 -2.66 -3.46 7.56
CA GLN A 128 -2.06 -2.60 8.57
C GLN A 128 -2.49 -1.17 8.30
N VAL A 129 -2.66 -0.38 9.35
CA VAL A 129 -3.39 0.90 9.26
C VAL A 129 -2.72 2.00 10.07
N SER A 130 -3.04 3.25 9.76
CA SER A 130 -2.86 4.39 10.67
C SER A 130 -4.01 5.37 10.50
N GLY A 131 -4.41 6.09 11.53
CA GLY A 131 -5.59 6.99 11.48
C GLY A 131 -6.94 6.26 11.45
N LEU A 132 -6.96 4.93 11.35
CA LEU A 132 -8.12 4.05 11.49
C LEU A 132 -7.96 3.18 12.74
N ARG A 133 -9.04 2.91 13.45
CA ARG A 133 -9.10 1.87 14.49
C ARG A 133 -10.23 0.92 14.19
N ALA A 134 -9.95 -0.38 14.19
CA ALA A 134 -10.94 -1.41 13.91
C ALA A 134 -10.83 -2.60 14.86
N SER A 135 -11.97 -3.17 15.22
CA SER A 135 -12.05 -4.41 16.01
C SER A 135 -12.79 -5.49 15.24
N PHE A 136 -12.29 -6.71 15.29
CA PHE A 136 -12.75 -7.85 14.50
C PHE A 136 -12.99 -9.08 15.36
N ASP A 137 -13.88 -9.95 14.92
CA ASP A 137 -14.12 -11.27 15.49
C ASP A 137 -14.05 -12.34 14.39
N GLY A 138 -12.95 -13.09 14.37
CA GLY A 138 -12.72 -14.13 13.37
C GLY A 138 -13.64 -15.35 13.50
N SER A 139 -14.35 -15.50 14.62
CA SER A 139 -15.33 -16.58 14.80
C SER A 139 -16.63 -16.33 14.01
N ARG A 140 -16.86 -15.09 13.57
CA ARG A 140 -18.04 -14.70 12.81
C ARG A 140 -17.95 -15.13 11.35
N PRO A 141 -19.10 -15.36 10.68
CA PRO A 141 -19.12 -15.66 9.26
C PRO A 141 -18.50 -14.53 8.44
N ARG A 142 -18.00 -14.86 7.25
CA ARG A 142 -17.46 -13.89 6.30
C ARG A 142 -18.45 -12.75 6.06
N ASN A 143 -17.94 -11.52 5.94
CA ASN A 143 -18.71 -10.27 5.81
C ASN A 143 -19.50 -9.86 7.08
N ALA A 144 -19.20 -10.49 8.23
CA ALA A 144 -19.73 -10.08 9.52
C ALA A 144 -18.64 -10.06 10.61
N ARG A 145 -17.37 -10.01 10.21
CA ARG A 145 -16.22 -10.10 11.13
C ARG A 145 -15.84 -8.74 11.71
N VAL A 146 -16.18 -7.63 11.07
CA VAL A 146 -15.92 -6.28 11.59
C VAL A 146 -16.96 -5.91 12.65
N ILE A 147 -16.50 -5.65 13.87
CA ILE A 147 -17.36 -5.28 15.00
C ILE A 147 -17.53 -3.76 15.09
N LYS A 148 -16.44 -3.02 14.87
CA LYS A 148 -16.39 -1.57 15.01
C LYS A 148 -15.26 -1.02 14.15
N ALA A 149 -15.51 0.10 13.49
CA ALA A 149 -14.48 0.90 12.85
C ALA A 149 -14.67 2.38 13.21
N THR A 150 -13.57 3.05 13.53
CA THR A 150 -13.53 4.49 13.80
C THR A 150 -12.38 5.13 13.05
N VAL A 151 -12.60 6.33 12.51
CA VAL A 151 -11.63 7.08 11.71
C VAL A 151 -11.24 8.35 12.47
N ARG A 152 -9.96 8.72 12.43
CA ARG A 152 -9.47 9.97 12.99
C ARG A 152 -9.98 11.14 12.13
N CYS A 153 -10.68 12.09 12.76
CA CYS A 153 -11.13 13.29 12.04
C CYS A 153 -9.92 14.12 11.58
N ILE A 154 -10.00 14.69 10.37
CA ILE A 154 -9.02 15.66 9.85
C ILE A 154 -9.55 17.09 9.88
N GLU A 155 -10.87 17.25 9.72
CA GLU A 155 -11.59 18.52 9.83
C GLU A 155 -12.05 18.75 11.28
N CYS A 156 -11.10 18.88 12.19
CA CYS A 156 -11.36 19.07 13.62
C CYS A 156 -10.19 19.76 14.33
N ASP A 157 -10.49 20.58 15.33
CA ASP A 157 -9.46 21.35 16.06
C ASP A 157 -8.50 20.45 16.84
N VAL A 158 -9.02 19.34 17.38
CA VAL A 158 -8.25 18.32 18.10
C VAL A 158 -8.55 16.95 17.49
N PRO A 159 -7.53 16.24 16.95
CA PRO A 159 -7.71 14.93 16.36
C PRO A 159 -8.34 13.94 17.33
N ARG A 160 -9.44 13.32 16.92
CA ARG A 160 -10.17 12.29 17.70
C ARG A 160 -10.75 11.24 16.77
N TYR A 161 -11.00 10.06 17.32
CA TYR A 161 -11.63 8.98 16.58
C TYR A 161 -13.15 9.11 16.62
N GLU A 162 -13.76 9.09 15.45
CA GLU A 162 -15.22 9.16 15.26
C GLU A 162 -15.70 7.87 14.57
N PRO A 163 -16.95 7.42 14.81
CA PRO A 163 -17.50 6.25 14.12
C PRO A 163 -17.41 6.39 12.59
N LEU A 164 -16.99 5.32 11.92
CA LEU A 164 -17.03 5.25 10.46
C LEU A 164 -18.49 5.34 9.99
N ARG A 165 -18.83 6.45 9.32
CA ARG A 165 -20.15 6.68 8.73
C ARG A 165 -20.22 6.11 7.31
N PRO A 166 -21.17 5.20 6.97
CA PRO A 166 -21.26 4.56 5.67
C PRO A 166 -21.46 5.51 4.48
N ASP A 167 -22.15 6.63 4.69
CA ASP A 167 -22.52 7.63 3.70
C ASP A 167 -21.47 8.73 3.48
N LYS A 168 -20.44 8.79 4.34
CA LYS A 168 -19.37 9.79 4.26
C LYS A 168 -18.22 9.30 3.36
N TYR A 169 -17.64 10.20 2.57
CA TYR A 169 -16.36 9.96 1.88
C TYR A 169 -15.18 10.26 2.80
N TYR A 170 -14.14 9.42 2.70
CA TYR A 170 -12.87 9.59 3.42
C TYR A 170 -11.72 9.50 2.42
N LYS A 171 -10.72 10.38 2.62
CA LYS A 171 -9.43 10.31 1.94
C LYS A 171 -8.59 9.17 2.52
N VAL A 172 -8.34 8.14 1.74
CA VAL A 172 -7.55 6.96 2.09
C VAL A 172 -6.20 7.07 1.39
N LEU A 173 -5.12 6.85 2.16
CA LEU A 173 -3.75 6.80 1.66
C LEU A 173 -3.31 5.33 1.58
N SER A 174 -2.79 4.89 0.45
CA SER A 174 -2.37 3.49 0.29
C SER A 174 -1.32 3.35 -0.81
N GLN A 175 -0.65 2.20 -0.85
CA GLN A 175 0.12 1.79 -2.03
C GLN A 175 -0.82 1.60 -3.23
N SER A 176 -0.34 2.01 -4.41
CA SER A 176 -1.02 1.90 -5.70
C SER A 176 -1.53 0.50 -6.03
N PHE A 177 -0.86 -0.56 -5.56
CA PHE A 177 -1.36 -1.93 -5.68
C PHE A 177 -2.77 -2.09 -5.06
N LEU A 178 -2.98 -1.58 -3.85
CA LEU A 178 -4.29 -1.66 -3.18
C LEU A 178 -5.29 -0.61 -3.67
N GLY A 179 -4.82 0.60 -3.98
CA GLY A 179 -5.68 1.66 -4.55
C GLY A 179 -6.34 1.23 -5.87
N ASN A 180 -5.65 0.40 -6.66
CA ASN A 180 -6.18 -0.19 -7.89
C ASN A 180 -6.83 -1.57 -7.67
N GLY A 181 -6.86 -2.06 -6.43
CA GLY A 181 -7.57 -3.27 -6.06
C GLY A 181 -6.86 -4.58 -6.39
N GLY A 182 -5.53 -4.59 -6.37
CA GLY A 182 -4.66 -5.64 -6.87
C GLY A 182 -4.26 -5.40 -8.33
N ASP A 183 -4.10 -6.46 -9.12
CA ASP A 183 -3.98 -6.33 -10.57
C ASP A 183 -5.32 -5.82 -11.15
N GLY A 184 -5.41 -4.50 -11.31
CA GLY A 184 -6.57 -3.80 -11.89
C GLY A 184 -6.86 -4.16 -13.35
N ILE A 185 -6.01 -4.96 -13.97
CA ILE A 185 -6.14 -5.50 -15.33
C ILE A 185 -6.08 -7.03 -15.25
N ARG A 186 -7.08 -7.70 -15.79
CA ARG A 186 -7.05 -9.14 -16.07
C ARG A 186 -6.98 -9.34 -17.57
N ALA A 187 -5.91 -9.94 -18.04
CA ALA A 187 -5.75 -10.30 -19.45
C ALA A 187 -5.70 -11.82 -19.60
N VAL A 188 -6.45 -12.33 -20.56
CA VAL A 188 -6.36 -13.73 -21.00
C VAL A 188 -5.47 -13.78 -22.22
N PHE A 189 -4.53 -14.72 -22.23
CA PHE A 189 -3.58 -14.91 -23.31
C PHE A 189 -3.75 -16.26 -23.99
N ASP A 190 -3.66 -16.27 -25.32
CA ASP A 190 -3.58 -17.47 -26.13
C ASP A 190 -2.20 -17.51 -26.82
N GLY A 191 -1.31 -18.34 -26.30
CA GLY A 191 0.06 -18.49 -26.78
C GLY A 191 0.17 -19.09 -28.18
N ALA A 192 -0.88 -19.76 -28.67
CA ALA A 192 -0.90 -20.32 -30.02
C ALA A 192 -1.16 -19.26 -31.11
N ARG A 193 -1.61 -18.06 -30.73
CA ARG A 193 -1.87 -16.97 -31.68
C ARG A 193 -0.58 -16.28 -32.13
N PRO A 194 -0.59 -15.69 -33.35
CA PRO A 194 0.54 -14.89 -33.85
C PRO A 194 0.92 -13.76 -32.89
N LEU A 195 2.19 -13.35 -32.94
CA LEU A 195 2.67 -12.16 -32.23
C LEU A 195 1.77 -10.95 -32.56
N GLY A 196 1.46 -10.15 -31.54
CA GLY A 196 0.51 -9.03 -31.62
C GLY A 196 -0.98 -9.42 -31.48
N ASN A 197 -1.33 -10.71 -31.52
CA ASN A 197 -2.73 -11.18 -31.46
C ASN A 197 -3.01 -12.12 -30.28
N ARG A 198 -2.08 -12.18 -29.31
CA ARG A 198 -2.13 -13.14 -28.19
C ARG A 198 -3.05 -12.72 -27.05
N VAL A 199 -3.40 -11.45 -26.94
CA VAL A 199 -4.38 -10.97 -25.97
C VAL A 199 -5.77 -11.30 -26.50
N VAL A 200 -6.52 -12.15 -25.80
CA VAL A 200 -7.84 -12.62 -26.26
C VAL A 200 -8.99 -12.00 -25.49
N ASP A 201 -8.75 -11.57 -24.26
CA ASP A 201 -9.69 -10.83 -23.45
C ASP A 201 -8.93 -9.94 -22.48
N VAL A 202 -9.47 -8.74 -22.23
CA VAL A 202 -8.97 -7.84 -21.19
C VAL A 202 -10.15 -7.27 -20.45
N THR A 203 -10.18 -7.49 -19.14
CA THR A 203 -11.12 -6.83 -18.25
C THR A 203 -10.37 -5.91 -17.30
N ILE A 204 -10.93 -4.72 -17.10
CA ILE A 204 -10.40 -3.73 -16.16
C ILE A 204 -11.35 -3.67 -14.97
N ARG A 205 -10.78 -3.56 -13.77
CA ARG A 205 -11.56 -3.28 -12.57
C ARG A 205 -12.09 -1.85 -12.66
N CYS A 206 -13.41 -1.72 -12.74
CA CYS A 206 -14.04 -0.42 -12.76
C CYS A 206 -13.85 0.28 -11.40
N ILE A 207 -13.34 1.52 -11.45
CA ILE A 207 -13.05 2.38 -10.28
C ILE A 207 -14.10 3.49 -10.08
N GLU A 208 -14.97 3.71 -11.07
CA GLU A 208 -16.02 4.75 -11.05
C GLU A 208 -17.43 4.18 -10.81
N CYS A 209 -17.54 2.88 -10.52
CA CYS A 209 -18.80 2.19 -10.25
C CYS A 209 -19.01 1.99 -8.76
N ASP A 210 -20.29 1.93 -8.38
CA ASP A 210 -20.72 1.73 -6.99
C ASP A 210 -20.20 0.41 -6.40
N ILE A 211 -20.02 -0.64 -7.23
CA ILE A 211 -19.41 -1.90 -6.81
C ILE A 211 -18.27 -2.22 -7.78
N PRO A 212 -17.00 -2.27 -7.32
CA PRO A 212 -15.89 -2.61 -8.18
C PRO A 212 -16.06 -4.01 -8.77
N ARG A 213 -16.22 -4.05 -10.08
CA ARG A 213 -16.34 -5.29 -10.86
C ARG A 213 -15.42 -5.19 -12.06
N TYR A 214 -15.02 -6.35 -12.56
CA TYR A 214 -14.29 -6.41 -13.81
C TYR A 214 -15.27 -6.20 -14.95
N GLU A 215 -15.00 -5.18 -15.75
CA GLU A 215 -15.75 -4.86 -16.95
C GLU A 215 -14.81 -4.98 -18.16
N PRO A 216 -15.33 -5.29 -19.36
CA PRO A 216 -14.52 -5.30 -20.57
C PRO A 216 -13.77 -3.97 -20.76
N LEU A 217 -12.49 -4.06 -21.10
CA LEU A 217 -11.67 -2.89 -21.42
C LEU A 217 -12.29 -2.15 -22.61
N SER A 218 -12.61 -0.87 -22.42
CA SER A 218 -13.02 0.04 -23.49
C SER A 218 -11.81 0.82 -24.01
N THR A 219 -11.57 0.79 -25.33
CA THR A 219 -10.46 1.49 -26.00
C THR A 219 -10.64 3.01 -26.09
N GLU A 220 -11.86 3.51 -25.87
CA GLU A 220 -12.20 4.92 -25.96
C GLU A 220 -12.02 5.67 -24.63
N LYS A 221 -11.72 4.94 -23.53
CA LYS A 221 -11.56 5.50 -22.20
C LYS A 221 -10.09 5.63 -21.81
N TYR A 222 -9.76 6.71 -21.10
CA TYR A 222 -8.51 6.83 -20.38
C TYR A 222 -8.68 6.19 -18.99
N TYR A 223 -7.73 5.34 -18.61
CA TYR A 223 -7.68 4.71 -17.30
C TYR A 223 -6.55 5.31 -16.48
N LYS A 224 -6.77 5.43 -15.17
CA LYS A 224 -5.66 5.67 -14.24
C LYS A 224 -4.86 4.37 -14.12
N VAL A 225 -3.58 4.43 -14.45
CA VAL A 225 -2.67 3.29 -14.45
C VAL A 225 -1.47 3.65 -13.59
N ALA A 226 -1.33 2.96 -12.46
CA ALA A 226 -0.10 2.99 -11.70
C ALA A 226 0.97 2.16 -12.44
N SER A 227 2.14 2.75 -12.62
CA SER A 227 3.25 2.11 -13.30
C SER A 227 4.57 2.58 -12.69
N THR A 228 5.60 1.73 -12.78
CA THR A 228 6.97 2.14 -12.44
C THR A 228 7.42 3.27 -13.35
N ASN A 229 8.37 4.10 -12.90
CA ASN A 229 8.96 5.13 -13.76
C ASN A 229 9.64 4.52 -15.01
N PHE A 230 10.16 3.30 -14.92
CA PHE A 230 10.76 2.57 -16.04
C PHE A 230 9.76 2.33 -17.18
N ILE A 231 8.63 1.66 -16.90
CA ILE A 231 7.59 1.41 -17.91
C ILE A 231 6.89 2.73 -18.31
N GLY A 232 6.60 3.60 -17.34
CA GLY A 232 5.99 4.90 -17.59
C GLY A 232 6.81 5.81 -18.51
N ASN A 233 8.13 5.67 -18.54
CA ASN A 233 9.04 6.41 -19.41
C ASN A 233 9.39 5.64 -20.71
N GLY A 234 8.75 4.50 -20.97
CA GLY A 234 8.91 3.73 -22.20
C GLY A 234 10.04 2.71 -22.18
N GLY A 235 10.58 2.38 -21.02
CA GLY A 235 11.55 1.31 -20.85
C GLY A 235 10.97 -0.04 -21.29
N GLY A 236 11.81 -0.91 -21.87
CA GLY A 236 11.37 -2.21 -22.41
C GLY A 236 10.47 -2.09 -23.65
N ASP A 237 10.66 -1.05 -24.47
CA ASP A 237 9.88 -0.72 -25.68
C ASP A 237 8.39 -0.39 -25.44
N TYR A 238 8.00 -0.11 -24.20
CA TYR A 238 6.66 0.38 -23.85
C TYR A 238 6.43 1.86 -24.23
N THR A 239 6.95 2.30 -25.38
CA THR A 239 6.87 3.68 -25.87
C THR A 239 5.43 4.16 -26.07
N MET A 240 4.48 3.24 -26.25
CA MET A 240 3.05 3.57 -26.29
C MET A 240 2.55 4.15 -24.96
N VAL A 241 3.17 3.82 -23.82
CA VAL A 241 2.81 4.39 -22.51
C VAL A 241 3.38 5.80 -22.35
N SER A 242 4.69 5.98 -22.60
CA SER A 242 5.34 7.28 -22.43
C SER A 242 4.83 8.35 -23.38
N ASN A 243 4.47 7.97 -24.61
CA ASN A 243 3.95 8.89 -25.62
C ASN A 243 2.49 9.32 -25.38
N ASN A 244 1.72 8.61 -24.54
CA ASN A 244 0.27 8.79 -24.44
C ASN A 244 -0.28 9.02 -23.01
N ARG A 245 0.55 8.95 -21.96
CA ARG A 245 0.13 9.19 -20.56
C ARG A 245 -0.30 10.65 -20.32
N LYS A 246 -1.23 10.87 -19.39
CA LYS A 246 -1.76 12.19 -18.99
C LYS A 246 -1.95 12.25 -17.47
N ASN A 247 -1.97 13.46 -16.89
CA ASN A 247 -2.29 13.72 -15.47
C ASN A 247 -1.52 12.84 -14.47
N VAL A 248 -0.20 12.82 -14.59
CA VAL A 248 0.69 12.05 -13.70
C VAL A 248 0.76 12.76 -12.35
N GLU A 249 0.17 12.17 -11.30
CA GLU A 249 0.31 12.63 -9.91
C GLU A 249 1.18 11.65 -9.13
N ASP A 250 2.27 12.16 -8.55
CA ASP A 250 3.27 11.38 -7.82
C ASP A 250 3.34 11.87 -6.36
N VAL A 251 3.09 10.99 -5.39
CA VAL A 251 3.38 11.28 -3.97
C VAL A 251 4.81 10.90 -3.61
N GLY A 252 5.42 10.02 -4.39
CA GLY A 252 6.73 9.42 -4.15
C GLY A 252 6.66 7.90 -4.08
N MET A 253 7.84 7.30 -4.08
CA MET A 253 8.04 5.87 -3.89
C MET A 253 7.91 5.53 -2.40
N ASP A 254 7.33 4.38 -2.07
CA ASP A 254 7.13 3.92 -0.70
C ASP A 254 8.42 3.97 0.15
N TYR A 255 9.50 3.36 -0.32
CA TYR A 255 10.77 3.34 0.41
C TYR A 255 11.38 4.74 0.57
N GLU A 256 11.20 5.65 -0.40
CA GLU A 256 11.69 7.03 -0.28
C GLU A 256 10.94 7.81 0.80
N ILE A 257 9.62 7.60 0.91
CA ILE A 257 8.80 8.22 1.94
C ILE A 257 9.20 7.69 3.32
N ILE A 258 9.37 6.38 3.47
CA ILE A 258 9.80 5.77 4.73
C ILE A 258 11.22 6.22 5.09
N LYS A 259 12.15 6.26 4.13
CA LYS A 259 13.51 6.76 4.31
C LYS A 259 13.53 8.19 4.83
N LYS A 260 12.79 9.11 4.19
CA LYS A 260 12.71 10.52 4.64
C LYS A 260 12.14 10.63 6.06
N TYR A 261 11.15 9.80 6.38
CA TYR A 261 10.59 9.76 7.73
C TYR A 261 11.64 9.28 8.75
N LEU A 262 12.36 8.20 8.46
CA LEU A 262 13.42 7.69 9.34
C LEU A 262 14.56 8.70 9.51
N GLU A 263 15.00 9.37 8.44
CA GLU A 263 16.05 10.39 8.48
C GLU A 263 15.68 11.58 9.38
N GLN A 264 14.38 11.88 9.50
CA GLN A 264 13.89 13.02 10.26
C GLN A 264 13.48 12.66 11.70
N TYR A 265 12.98 11.44 11.92
CA TYR A 265 12.33 11.04 13.18
C TYR A 265 13.05 9.92 13.94
N ALA A 266 14.17 9.41 13.43
CA ALA A 266 14.99 8.47 14.19
C ALA A 266 15.56 9.12 15.48
N PRO A 267 15.71 8.35 16.57
CA PRO A 267 15.36 6.94 16.67
C PRO A 267 13.84 6.72 16.81
N VAL A 268 13.29 5.76 16.06
CA VAL A 268 11.86 5.39 16.12
C VAL A 268 11.60 4.28 17.14
N TYR A 269 10.36 4.15 17.60
CA TYR A 269 9.96 3.12 18.59
C TYR A 269 8.55 2.60 18.30
N ALA A 270 8.25 2.26 17.04
CA ALA A 270 6.90 1.86 16.66
C ALA A 270 6.40 0.68 17.52
N GLU A 271 5.25 0.88 18.15
CA GLU A 271 4.61 -0.07 19.05
C GLU A 271 3.37 -0.71 18.40
N ARG A 272 2.80 -1.72 19.07
CA ARG A 272 1.45 -2.22 18.76
C ARG A 272 0.47 -1.47 19.67
N ASP A 273 -0.16 -0.42 19.17
CA ASP A 273 -0.97 0.53 19.94
C ASP A 273 -2.45 0.14 20.04
N GLY A 274 -2.82 -1.02 19.50
CA GLY A 274 -4.18 -1.55 19.54
C GLY A 274 -5.11 -0.87 18.54
N ARG A 275 -4.56 -0.29 17.45
CA ARG A 275 -5.34 0.21 16.32
C ARG A 275 -6.07 -0.91 15.57
N MET A 276 -5.57 -2.15 15.65
CA MET A 276 -6.26 -3.33 15.13
C MET A 276 -6.43 -4.37 16.25
N GLN A 277 -7.66 -4.63 16.64
CA GLN A 277 -7.98 -5.61 17.70
C GLN A 277 -8.73 -6.79 17.10
N ILE A 278 -8.18 -8.00 17.21
CA ILE A 278 -8.79 -9.20 16.61
C ILE A 278 -9.05 -10.23 17.70
N SER A 279 -10.31 -10.50 18.01
CA SER A 279 -10.71 -11.68 18.76
C SER A 279 -10.80 -12.88 17.83
N ASN A 280 -10.35 -14.05 18.28
CA ASN A 280 -10.29 -15.27 17.46
C ASN A 280 -9.49 -15.05 16.15
N PRO A 281 -8.20 -14.69 16.24
CA PRO A 281 -7.38 -14.42 15.05
C PRO A 281 -7.23 -15.66 14.16
N CYS A 282 -6.88 -15.46 12.89
CA CYS A 282 -6.59 -16.57 12.00
C CYS A 282 -5.40 -17.41 12.53
N ILE A 283 -5.48 -18.71 12.30
CA ILE A 283 -4.38 -19.64 12.59
C ILE A 283 -3.44 -19.60 11.40
N VAL A 284 -2.18 -19.23 11.63
CA VAL A 284 -1.10 -19.24 10.64
C VAL A 284 -0.47 -20.63 10.58
#